data_AF-L7JY01-F1
#
_entry.id   AF-L7JY01-F1
#
_cell.length_a   1.000
_cell.length_b   1.000
_cell.length_c   1.000
_cell.angle_alpha   90.00
_cell.angle_beta   90.00
_cell.angle_gamma   90.00
#
_symmetry.space_group_name_H-M   'P 1'
#
loop_
_entity.id
_entity.type
_entity.pdbx_description
1 polymer ?
#
loop_
_entity_poly.entity_id
_entity_poly.type
_entity_poly.pdbx_seq_one_letter_code
_entity_poly.pdbx_strand_id
1 'polypeptide(L)'
;VVKDLSKPVLHKGHILYLDNWYCSLNLFVTLLNSKTNVIGTVRAKRKNMPKDFLRTKFKTGEYEMRSCNGLLAVKWKDKRDVFILSTKHTTVAITQQITKQHNPTWKLKCVIEYNKEVIGVDLQDQMLACFPLMRKCMKGYRKIFFYLFDMALFKSFILHNKINNEKRQGYAEYKLKITELSLENSSLPHYNRERELSNGELPLRLQAQQWSHFRKHIDPTSLNQHPKRRCVVCTKHKQRRETTWECKKCKIVLHVPTCFERYHTVKDY
;
A
#
# COMPACT_ATOMS: atom_id res chain seq x y z
N VAL A 1 9.54 11.98 22.18
CA VAL A 1 8.63 11.37 21.16
C VAL A 1 7.41 12.22 20.90
N VAL A 2 6.31 12.18 21.70
CA VAL A 2 5.08 12.93 21.37
C VAL A 2 5.35 14.42 21.18
N LYS A 3 6.02 15.06 22.16
CA LYS A 3 6.39 16.48 22.07
C LYS A 3 7.22 16.80 20.83
N ASP A 4 8.11 15.89 20.42
CA ASP A 4 9.02 16.10 19.28
C ASP A 4 8.28 15.98 17.95
N LEU A 5 7.44 14.94 17.81
CA LEU A 5 6.64 14.72 16.61
C LEU A 5 5.53 15.76 16.47
N SER A 6 5.03 16.31 17.57
CA SER A 6 3.96 17.31 17.53
C SER A 6 4.46 18.74 17.36
N LYS A 7 5.78 19.03 17.40
CA LYS A 7 6.33 20.40 17.26
C LYS A 7 5.66 21.23 16.16
N PRO A 8 5.43 20.70 14.94
CA PRO A 8 4.84 21.49 13.85
C PRO A 8 3.37 21.86 14.06
N VAL A 9 2.67 21.19 14.98
CA VAL A 9 1.23 21.34 15.23
C VAL A 9 0.92 21.92 16.61
N LEU A 10 1.91 22.12 17.47
CA LEU A 10 1.74 22.78 18.77
C LEU A 10 1.29 24.23 18.60
N HIS A 11 0.57 24.75 19.58
CA HIS A 11 0.05 26.13 19.65
C HIS A 11 -0.94 26.54 18.55
N LYS A 12 -1.38 25.61 17.70
CA LYS A 12 -2.32 25.87 16.58
C LYS A 12 -3.77 25.50 16.90
N GLY A 13 -4.08 25.10 18.14
CA GLY A 13 -5.43 24.68 18.54
C GLY A 13 -5.83 23.29 18.04
N HIS A 14 -4.88 22.48 17.55
CA HIS A 14 -5.15 21.10 17.14
C HIS A 14 -5.46 20.19 18.33
N ILE A 15 -6.10 19.06 18.02
CA ILE A 15 -6.39 17.99 18.98
C ILE A 15 -5.53 16.78 18.61
N LEU A 16 -4.80 16.26 19.58
CA LEU A 16 -3.99 15.05 19.44
C LEU A 16 -4.73 13.85 20.05
N TYR A 17 -4.73 12.74 19.31
CA TYR A 17 -5.28 11.47 19.75
C TYR A 17 -4.11 10.51 19.99
N LEU A 18 -3.96 10.04 21.23
CA LEU A 18 -2.79 9.28 21.66
C LEU A 18 -3.16 7.88 22.14
N ASP A 19 -2.39 6.89 21.71
CA ASP A 19 -2.48 5.53 22.25
C ASP A 19 -1.93 5.45 23.69
N ASN A 20 -2.37 4.43 24.42
CA ASN A 20 -2.08 4.17 25.82
C ASN A 20 -0.59 4.19 26.18
N TRP A 21 0.28 3.81 25.25
CA TRP A 21 1.73 3.78 25.48
C TRP A 21 2.30 5.19 25.72
N TYR A 22 1.75 6.17 25.02
CA TYR A 22 2.23 7.55 25.02
C TYR A 22 1.53 8.44 26.06
N CYS A 23 0.44 7.96 26.66
CA CYS A 23 -0.37 8.73 27.59
C CYS A 23 0.25 8.86 28.99
N SER A 24 0.19 10.08 29.53
CA SER A 24 0.49 10.39 30.94
C SER A 24 -0.13 11.74 31.31
N LEU A 25 -0.52 11.92 32.57
CA LEU A 25 -1.12 13.18 33.03
C LEU A 25 -0.18 14.37 32.82
N ASN A 26 1.11 14.23 33.15
CA ASN A 26 2.09 15.31 33.00
C ASN A 26 2.24 15.75 31.54
N LEU A 27 2.17 14.81 30.59
CA LEU A 27 2.20 15.13 29.16
C LEU A 27 0.96 15.94 28.76
N PHE A 28 -0.22 15.54 29.22
CA PHE A 28 -1.48 16.21 28.89
C PHE A 28 -1.47 17.65 29.41
N VAL A 29 -1.04 17.88 30.66
CA VAL A 29 -0.87 19.23 31.23
C VAL A 29 0.13 20.05 30.41
N THR A 30 1.26 19.46 30.01
CA THR A 30 2.25 20.19 29.20
C THR A 30 1.68 20.61 27.83
N LEU A 31 0.92 19.72 27.17
CA LEU A 31 0.32 19.98 25.87
C LEU A 31 -0.83 20.98 25.96
N LEU A 32 -1.61 20.94 27.04
CA LEU A 32 -2.64 21.95 27.34
C LEU A 32 -2.03 23.34 27.49
N ASN A 33 -0.93 23.47 28.25
CA ASN A 33 -0.17 24.72 28.35
C ASN A 33 0.39 25.19 27.00
N SER A 34 0.57 24.26 26.05
CA SER A 34 0.97 24.54 24.67
C SER A 34 -0.22 24.78 23.73
N LYS A 35 -1.39 25.17 24.26
CA LYS A 35 -2.65 25.40 23.52
C LYS A 35 -3.02 24.25 22.56
N THR A 36 -2.75 23.01 22.98
CA THR A 36 -2.98 21.81 22.19
C THR A 36 -3.79 20.82 23.01
N ASN A 37 -4.98 20.48 22.50
CA ASN A 37 -5.86 19.56 23.20
C ASN A 37 -5.44 18.11 22.96
N VAL A 38 -5.70 17.25 23.93
CA VAL A 38 -5.30 15.84 23.85
C VAL A 38 -6.42 14.94 24.36
N ILE A 39 -6.61 13.81 23.68
CA ILE A 39 -7.47 12.71 24.09
C ILE A 39 -6.66 11.43 23.97
N GLY A 40 -6.71 10.58 24.98
CA GLY A 40 -6.02 9.30 24.91
C GLY A 40 -6.53 8.29 25.91
N THR A 41 -6.38 7.02 25.56
CA THR A 41 -6.56 5.94 26.53
C THR A 41 -5.36 5.89 27.46
N VAL A 42 -5.54 5.47 28.70
CA VAL A 42 -4.45 5.38 29.68
C VAL A 42 -4.50 4.06 30.42
N ARG A 43 -3.36 3.56 30.87
CA ARG A 43 -3.32 2.37 31.72
C ARG A 43 -3.75 2.74 33.14
N ALA A 44 -4.57 1.90 33.76
CA ALA A 44 -5.13 2.15 35.09
C ALA A 44 -4.05 2.44 36.17
N LYS A 45 -2.90 1.73 36.10
CA LYS A 45 -1.78 1.87 37.04
C LYS A 45 -0.77 2.97 36.64
N ARG A 46 -1.09 3.84 35.68
CA ARG A 46 -0.20 4.93 35.27
C ARG A 46 -0.01 5.92 36.42
N LYS A 47 1.20 6.45 36.58
CA LYS A 47 1.52 7.44 37.62
C LYS A 47 0.54 8.63 37.54
N ASN A 48 0.09 9.10 38.70
CA ASN A 48 -0.87 10.19 38.90
C ASN A 48 -2.32 9.91 38.46
N MET A 49 -2.67 8.66 38.11
CA MET A 49 -4.09 8.30 37.95
C MET A 49 -4.80 8.28 39.31
N PRO A 50 -6.09 8.68 39.37
CA PRO A 50 -6.91 8.58 40.59
C PRO A 50 -6.94 7.12 41.10
N LYS A 51 -6.50 6.90 42.34
CA LYS A 51 -6.36 5.55 42.92
C LYS A 51 -7.72 4.93 43.29
N ASP A 52 -8.70 5.77 43.58
CA ASP A 52 -10.10 5.42 43.80
C ASP A 52 -10.71 4.71 42.59
N PHE A 53 -10.31 5.07 41.35
CA PHE A 53 -10.74 4.34 40.15
C PHE A 53 -10.43 2.84 40.18
N LEU A 54 -9.39 2.40 40.91
CA LEU A 54 -9.06 0.98 41.01
C LEU A 54 -9.93 0.23 42.03
N ARG A 55 -10.56 0.96 42.96
CA ARG A 55 -11.35 0.37 44.05
C ARG A 55 -12.81 0.14 43.64
N THR A 56 -13.35 1.05 42.82
CA THR A 56 -14.77 1.01 42.44
C THR A 56 -15.03 -0.07 41.39
N LYS A 57 -15.98 -0.98 41.66
CA LYS A 57 -16.50 -1.94 40.68
C LYS A 57 -17.77 -1.38 40.06
N PHE A 58 -17.81 -1.32 38.73
CA PHE A 58 -18.93 -0.77 37.96
C PHE A 58 -19.68 -1.87 37.21
N LYS A 59 -21.00 -1.69 37.09
CA LYS A 59 -21.82 -2.41 36.11
C LYS A 59 -21.56 -1.84 34.71
N THR A 60 -21.82 -2.64 33.68
CA THR A 60 -21.66 -2.21 32.28
C THR A 60 -22.49 -0.95 32.01
N GLY A 61 -21.87 0.08 31.44
CA GLY A 61 -22.45 1.39 31.16
C GLY A 61 -22.13 2.46 32.20
N GLU A 62 -21.81 2.08 33.44
CA GLU A 62 -21.47 3.04 34.51
C GLU A 62 -20.08 3.65 34.29
N TYR A 63 -19.92 4.88 34.74
CA TYR A 63 -18.67 5.62 34.67
C TYR A 63 -18.46 6.47 35.92
N GLU A 64 -17.21 6.85 36.13
CA GLU A 64 -16.81 7.81 37.14
C GLU A 64 -15.78 8.75 36.52
N MET A 65 -15.84 10.02 36.92
CA MET A 65 -14.93 11.04 36.44
C MET A 65 -14.26 11.80 37.58
N ARG A 66 -13.06 12.29 37.31
CA ARG A 66 -12.34 13.27 38.11
C ARG A 66 -11.86 14.35 37.16
N SER A 67 -12.02 15.61 37.55
CA SER A 67 -11.53 16.75 36.78
C SER A 67 -10.64 17.60 37.66
N CYS A 68 -9.51 18.04 37.11
CA CYS A 68 -8.59 18.92 37.78
C CYS A 68 -7.82 19.75 36.73
N ASN A 69 -7.76 21.07 36.90
CA ASN A 69 -6.94 21.97 36.07
C ASN A 69 -7.12 21.79 34.55
N GLY A 70 -8.38 21.64 34.09
CA GLY A 70 -8.69 21.44 32.67
C GLY A 70 -8.36 20.04 32.12
N LEU A 71 -8.01 19.09 32.99
CA LEU A 71 -7.82 17.68 32.66
C LEU A 71 -8.97 16.86 33.23
N LEU A 72 -9.65 16.12 32.35
CA LEU A 72 -10.67 15.16 32.69
C LEU A 72 -10.09 13.75 32.64
N ALA A 73 -10.22 13.01 33.74
CA ALA A 73 -9.94 11.59 33.83
C ALA A 73 -11.25 10.82 34.01
N VAL A 74 -11.46 9.79 33.20
CA VAL A 74 -12.69 8.99 33.21
C VAL A 74 -12.35 7.53 33.31
N LYS A 75 -13.04 6.83 34.21
CA LYS A 75 -13.17 5.36 34.21
C LYS A 75 -14.56 5.01 33.72
N TRP A 76 -14.67 4.19 32.69
CA TRP A 76 -15.94 3.70 32.15
C TRP A 76 -15.93 2.19 32.01
N LYS A 77 -17.03 1.53 32.36
CA LYS A 77 -17.19 0.09 32.20
C LYS A 77 -17.94 -0.23 30.92
N ASP A 78 -17.23 -0.71 29.91
CA ASP A 78 -17.84 -1.42 28.78
C ASP A 78 -17.81 -2.93 29.09
N LYS A 79 -17.46 -3.78 28.12
CA LYS A 79 -17.03 -5.17 28.38
C LYS A 79 -15.84 -5.26 29.34
N ARG A 80 -14.96 -4.25 29.33
CA ARG A 80 -13.78 -4.12 30.20
C ARG A 80 -13.69 -2.68 30.71
N ASP A 81 -12.90 -2.47 31.75
CA ASP A 81 -12.64 -1.14 32.27
C ASP A 81 -11.81 -0.35 31.26
N VAL A 82 -12.34 0.79 30.82
CA VAL A 82 -11.70 1.73 29.91
C VAL A 82 -11.35 2.99 30.71
N PHE A 83 -10.10 3.44 30.58
CA PHE A 83 -9.63 4.67 31.21
C PHE A 83 -9.22 5.65 30.13
N ILE A 84 -9.77 6.86 30.20
CA ILE A 84 -9.52 7.94 29.24
C ILE A 84 -9.07 9.19 29.97
N LEU A 85 -8.09 9.86 29.38
CA LEU A 85 -7.74 11.24 29.71
C LEU A 85 -8.16 12.14 28.57
N SER A 86 -8.66 13.32 28.90
CA SER A 86 -9.00 14.35 27.92
C SER A 86 -8.76 15.75 28.47
N THR A 87 -8.17 16.63 27.67
CA THR A 87 -8.15 18.08 27.95
C THR A 87 -9.15 18.86 27.10
N LYS A 88 -9.79 18.18 26.13
CA LYS A 88 -10.82 18.77 25.26
C LYS A 88 -12.17 18.88 25.97
N HIS A 89 -12.49 17.91 26.82
CA HIS A 89 -13.80 17.77 27.44
C HIS A 89 -13.77 18.24 28.90
N THR A 90 -14.71 19.10 29.28
CA THR A 90 -14.88 19.55 30.67
C THR A 90 -15.64 18.52 31.51
N THR A 91 -16.68 17.91 30.91
CA THR A 91 -17.55 16.93 31.55
C THR A 91 -17.79 15.74 30.62
N VAL A 92 -18.28 14.66 31.21
CA VAL A 92 -18.68 13.47 30.46
C VAL A 92 -20.11 13.67 29.92
N ALA A 93 -20.28 13.46 28.62
CA ALA A 93 -21.59 13.37 27.98
C ALA A 93 -21.78 11.95 27.44
N ILE A 94 -23.00 11.40 27.59
CA ILE A 94 -23.39 10.11 27.01
C ILE A 94 -24.08 10.38 25.68
N THR A 95 -23.78 9.58 24.67
CA THR A 95 -24.39 9.69 23.34
C THR A 95 -24.73 8.30 22.83
N GLN A 96 -25.84 8.21 22.10
CA GLN A 96 -26.26 6.98 21.44
C GLN A 96 -25.36 6.75 20.22
N GLN A 97 -24.76 5.56 20.14
CA GLN A 97 -24.05 5.08 18.96
C GLN A 97 -24.86 3.96 18.32
N ILE A 98 -25.32 4.19 17.08
CA ILE A 98 -25.95 3.15 16.27
C ILE A 98 -24.85 2.21 15.77
N THR A 99 -24.95 0.95 16.14
CA THR A 99 -24.03 -0.08 15.64
C THR A 99 -24.47 -0.59 14.27
N LYS A 100 -23.57 -1.24 13.51
CA LYS A 100 -23.87 -1.83 12.20
C LYS A 100 -25.02 -2.86 12.24
N GLN A 101 -25.34 -3.38 13.43
CA GLN A 101 -26.42 -4.34 13.67
C GLN A 101 -27.75 -3.65 14.07
N HIS A 102 -27.86 -2.33 13.88
CA HIS A 102 -29.01 -1.49 14.28
C HIS A 102 -29.38 -1.50 15.77
N ASN A 103 -28.53 -2.10 16.62
CA ASN A 103 -28.71 -2.05 18.07
C ASN A 103 -28.10 -0.75 18.62
N PRO A 104 -28.91 0.14 19.24
CA PRO A 104 -28.38 1.35 19.85
C PRO A 104 -27.60 1.00 21.12
N THR A 105 -26.39 1.54 21.23
CA THR A 105 -25.57 1.42 22.45
C THR A 105 -25.25 2.80 23.00
N TRP A 106 -25.28 2.96 24.31
CA TRP A 106 -24.93 4.22 24.97
C TRP A 106 -23.44 4.23 25.29
N LYS A 107 -22.72 5.23 24.79
CA LYS A 107 -21.29 5.39 25.04
C LYS A 107 -20.95 6.82 25.37
N LEU A 108 -19.81 7.00 26.05
CA LEU A 108 -19.31 8.33 26.34
C LEU A 108 -18.83 9.02 25.06
N LYS A 109 -19.18 10.29 24.89
CA LYS A 109 -18.79 11.11 23.73
C LYS A 109 -17.27 11.12 23.54
N CYS A 110 -16.51 11.25 24.62
CA CYS A 110 -15.05 11.22 24.56
C CYS A 110 -14.49 9.88 24.04
N VAL A 111 -15.14 8.74 24.35
CA VAL A 111 -14.77 7.41 23.83
C VAL A 111 -15.09 7.32 22.34
N ILE A 112 -16.26 7.81 21.92
CA ILE A 112 -16.68 7.80 20.51
C ILE A 112 -15.71 8.64 19.67
N GLU A 113 -15.39 9.85 20.12
CA GLU A 113 -14.42 10.73 19.44
C GLU A 113 -13.04 10.11 19.37
N TYR A 114 -12.57 9.51 20.47
CA TYR A 114 -11.28 8.81 20.48
C TYR A 114 -11.24 7.69 19.44
N ASN A 115 -12.23 6.79 19.45
CA ASN A 115 -12.27 5.65 18.54
C ASN A 115 -12.35 6.09 17.08
N LYS A 116 -13.06 7.16 16.77
CA LYS A 116 -13.18 7.67 15.39
C LYS A 116 -11.83 8.07 14.80
N GLU A 117 -11.01 8.77 15.58
CA GLU A 117 -9.77 9.38 15.07
C GLU A 117 -8.56 8.43 15.16
N VAL A 118 -8.54 7.53 16.16
CA VAL A 118 -7.43 6.57 16.35
C VAL A 118 -7.38 5.55 15.21
N ILE A 119 -8.52 5.20 14.62
CA ILE A 119 -8.60 4.30 13.45
C ILE A 119 -7.80 4.83 12.26
N GLY A 120 -7.52 6.14 12.18
CA GLY A 120 -6.83 6.73 11.02
C GLY A 120 -5.42 6.18 10.78
N VAL A 121 -4.65 5.90 11.84
CA VAL A 121 -3.30 5.34 11.72
C VAL A 121 -3.36 3.88 11.29
N ASP A 122 -4.19 3.08 11.96
CA ASP A 122 -4.37 1.66 11.65
C ASP A 122 -4.89 1.45 10.22
N LEU A 123 -5.77 2.33 9.74
CA LEU A 123 -6.29 2.26 8.38
C LEU A 123 -5.19 2.51 7.34
N GLN A 124 -4.28 3.46 7.60
CA GLN A 124 -3.12 3.66 6.72
C GLN A 124 -2.25 2.40 6.71
N ASP A 125 -1.91 1.85 7.88
CA ASP A 125 -1.08 0.65 7.96
C ASP A 125 -1.73 -0.55 7.28
N GLN A 126 -3.05 -0.70 7.41
CA GLN A 126 -3.82 -1.72 6.70
C GLN A 126 -3.72 -1.55 5.18
N MET A 127 -3.87 -0.32 4.67
CA MET A 127 -3.77 -0.05 3.22
C MET A 127 -2.37 -0.35 2.68
N LEU A 128 -1.32 -0.01 3.44
CA LEU A 128 0.06 -0.30 3.06
C LEU A 128 0.35 -1.81 3.11
N ALA A 129 -0.24 -2.53 4.06
CA ALA A 129 -0.09 -3.98 4.19
C ALA A 129 -0.83 -4.77 3.10
N CYS A 130 -1.92 -4.26 2.56
CA CYS A 130 -2.66 -4.93 1.47
C CYS A 130 -1.88 -4.96 0.15
N PHE A 131 -1.10 -3.91 -0.15
CA PHE A 131 -0.40 -3.77 -1.42
C PHE A 131 1.07 -3.35 -1.25
N PRO A 132 1.91 -4.14 -0.55
CA PRO A 132 3.29 -3.75 -0.28
C PRO A 132 4.13 -3.79 -1.56
N LEU A 133 4.98 -2.78 -1.78
CA LEU A 133 6.00 -2.80 -2.84
C LEU A 133 7.22 -3.64 -2.46
N MET A 134 7.48 -3.74 -1.16
CA MET A 134 8.64 -4.46 -0.63
C MET A 134 8.58 -5.95 -0.95
N ARG A 135 9.60 -6.46 -1.64
CA ARG A 135 9.85 -7.90 -1.79
C ARG A 135 10.79 -8.41 -0.68
N LYS A 136 10.84 -9.75 -0.50
CA LYS A 136 11.74 -10.39 0.46
C LYS A 136 13.19 -9.94 0.21
N CYS A 137 13.77 -9.27 1.19
CA CYS A 137 15.15 -8.81 1.15
C CYS A 137 15.83 -8.98 2.51
N MET A 138 17.11 -9.34 2.48
CA MET A 138 17.91 -9.53 3.70
C MET A 138 18.45 -8.20 4.26
N LYS A 139 18.62 -7.20 3.39
CA LYS A 139 19.23 -5.92 3.76
C LYS A 139 18.17 -4.96 4.34
N GLY A 140 18.32 -4.60 5.62
CA GLY A 140 17.34 -3.79 6.37
C GLY A 140 17.07 -2.40 5.77
N TYR A 141 18.09 -1.70 5.26
CA TYR A 141 17.90 -0.38 4.65
C TYR A 141 16.96 -0.39 3.44
N ARG A 142 16.93 -1.50 2.69
CA ARG A 142 15.98 -1.67 1.57
C ARG A 142 14.54 -1.71 2.08
N LYS A 143 14.31 -2.34 3.23
CA LYS A 143 12.98 -2.38 3.86
C LYS A 143 12.50 -0.98 4.23
N ILE A 144 13.38 -0.18 4.82
CA ILE A 144 13.07 1.22 5.18
C ILE A 144 12.75 2.04 3.92
N PHE A 145 13.58 1.92 2.87
CA PHE A 145 13.33 2.60 1.60
C PHE A 145 11.97 2.26 1.00
N PHE A 146 11.65 0.97 0.87
CA PHE A 146 10.37 0.56 0.28
C PHE A 146 9.17 0.98 1.14
N TYR A 147 9.29 0.94 2.47
CA TYR A 147 8.25 1.43 3.36
C TYR A 147 8.02 2.94 3.23
N LEU A 148 9.09 3.74 3.17
CA LEU A 148 9.00 5.18 2.92
C LEU A 148 8.37 5.49 1.56
N PHE A 149 8.73 4.72 0.54
CA PHE A 149 8.18 4.88 -0.81
C PHE A 149 6.69 4.50 -0.88
N ASP A 150 6.29 3.40 -0.24
CA ASP A 150 4.88 3.00 -0.10
C ASP A 150 4.07 4.08 0.64
N MET A 151 4.61 4.65 1.72
CA MET A 151 3.99 5.79 2.41
C MET A 151 3.84 7.01 1.50
N ALA A 152 4.90 7.37 0.75
CA ALA A 152 4.87 8.51 -0.16
C ALA A 152 3.80 8.34 -1.25
N LEU A 153 3.70 7.14 -1.83
CA LEU A 153 2.69 6.80 -2.84
C LEU A 153 1.26 6.86 -2.28
N PHE A 154 1.06 6.40 -1.04
CA PHE A 154 -0.25 6.51 -0.39
C PHE A 154 -0.63 7.97 -0.08
N LYS A 155 0.35 8.80 0.32
CA LYS A 155 0.11 10.23 0.54
C LYS A 155 -0.17 10.97 -0.76
N SER A 156 0.52 10.62 -1.86
CA SER A 156 0.24 11.20 -3.19
C SER A 156 -1.15 10.82 -3.69
N PHE A 157 -1.59 9.58 -3.42
CA PHE A 157 -2.97 9.14 -3.68
C PHE A 157 -4.01 9.98 -2.92
N ILE A 158 -3.81 10.18 -1.61
CA ILE A 158 -4.71 11.02 -0.82
C ILE A 158 -4.77 12.45 -1.37
N LEU A 159 -3.62 13.01 -1.74
CA LEU A 159 -3.55 14.34 -2.34
C LEU A 159 -4.28 14.41 -3.68
N HIS A 160 -4.07 13.41 -4.55
CA HIS A 160 -4.74 13.30 -5.85
C HIS A 160 -6.26 13.29 -5.70
N ASN A 161 -6.78 12.48 -4.78
CA ASN A 161 -8.22 12.39 -4.52
C ASN A 161 -8.80 13.66 -3.88
N LYS A 162 -7.99 14.48 -3.21
CA LYS A 162 -8.42 15.78 -2.66
C LYS A 162 -8.49 16.88 -3.73
N ILE A 163 -7.60 16.82 -4.71
CA ILE A 163 -7.57 17.77 -5.83
C ILE A 163 -8.65 17.41 -6.84
N ASN A 164 -8.79 16.12 -7.17
CA ASN A 164 -9.75 15.61 -8.14
C ASN A 164 -11.03 15.13 -7.43
N ASN A 165 -11.88 16.07 -7.03
CA ASN A 165 -13.11 15.78 -6.27
C ASN A 165 -14.21 15.06 -7.08
N GLU A 166 -14.11 15.02 -8.41
CA GLU A 166 -15.19 14.53 -9.29
C GLU A 166 -15.23 13.00 -9.42
N LYS A 167 -14.07 12.32 -9.31
CA LYS A 167 -13.98 10.85 -9.38
C LYS A 167 -13.02 10.34 -8.33
N ARG A 168 -13.58 9.78 -7.24
CA ARG A 168 -12.78 9.09 -6.22
C ARG A 168 -12.22 7.81 -6.82
N GLN A 169 -10.92 7.81 -7.09
CA GLN A 169 -10.21 6.62 -7.54
C GLN A 169 -9.87 5.72 -6.36
N GLY A 170 -9.91 4.40 -6.56
CA GLY A 170 -9.40 3.44 -5.58
C GLY A 170 -7.87 3.43 -5.53
N TYR A 171 -7.28 3.06 -4.38
CA TYR A 171 -5.81 3.07 -4.23
C TYR A 171 -5.11 2.11 -5.20
N ALA A 172 -5.68 0.92 -5.43
CA ALA A 172 -5.13 -0.07 -6.36
C ALA A 172 -5.11 0.44 -7.81
N GLU A 173 -6.20 1.07 -8.25
CA GLU A 173 -6.32 1.65 -9.57
C GLU A 173 -5.35 2.83 -9.76
N TYR A 174 -5.20 3.67 -8.73
CA TYR A 174 -4.22 4.76 -8.74
C TYR A 174 -2.79 4.21 -8.90
N LYS A 175 -2.46 3.13 -8.18
CA LYS A 175 -1.15 2.48 -8.27
C LYS A 175 -0.88 1.88 -9.65
N LEU A 176 -1.88 1.26 -10.27
CA LEU A 176 -1.78 0.76 -11.65
C LEU A 176 -1.51 1.90 -12.63
N LYS A 177 -2.29 2.98 -12.55
CA LYS A 177 -2.12 4.16 -13.40
C LYS A 177 -0.72 4.78 -13.29
N ILE A 178 -0.21 4.93 -12.07
CA ILE A 178 1.16 5.44 -11.86
C ILE A 178 2.20 4.48 -12.45
N THR A 179 1.97 3.17 -12.37
CA THR A 179 2.87 2.16 -12.94
C THR A 179 2.87 2.22 -14.46
N GLU A 180 1.72 2.31 -15.10
CA GLU A 180 1.58 2.45 -16.56
C GLU A 180 2.27 3.70 -17.06
N LEU A 181 2.00 4.86 -16.45
CA LEU A 181 2.67 6.12 -16.80
C LEU A 181 4.18 6.05 -16.59
N SER A 182 4.65 5.35 -15.55
CA SER A 182 6.09 5.17 -15.32
C SER A 182 6.74 4.31 -16.40
N LEU A 183 6.03 3.29 -16.89
CA LEU A 183 6.50 2.40 -17.96
C LEU A 183 6.56 3.13 -19.31
N GLU A 184 5.54 3.92 -19.64
CA GLU A 184 5.46 4.72 -20.87
C GLU A 184 6.59 5.76 -20.94
N ASN A 185 6.91 6.40 -19.82
CA ASN A 185 7.96 7.41 -19.74
C ASN A 185 9.36 6.84 -19.54
N SER A 186 9.47 5.53 -19.23
CA SER A 186 10.76 4.87 -19.09
C SER A 186 11.28 4.40 -20.44
N SER A 187 12.46 4.87 -20.84
CA SER A 187 13.23 4.22 -21.87
C SER A 187 13.67 2.87 -21.30
N LEU A 188 13.08 1.77 -21.79
CA LEU A 188 13.56 0.44 -21.43
C LEU A 188 15.06 0.40 -21.78
N PRO A 189 15.96 0.13 -20.82
CA PRO A 189 17.35 -0.07 -21.16
C PRO A 189 17.38 -1.13 -22.26
N HIS A 190 18.19 -0.91 -23.29
CA HIS A 190 18.42 -1.92 -24.30
C HIS A 190 19.05 -3.09 -23.55
N TYR A 191 18.23 -4.04 -23.09
CA TYR A 191 18.72 -5.28 -22.55
C TYR A 191 19.41 -5.92 -23.76
N ASN A 192 20.73 -5.79 -23.84
CA ASN A 192 21.52 -6.70 -24.62
C ASN A 192 21.13 -8.06 -24.08
N ARG A 193 20.34 -8.82 -24.84
CA ARG A 193 20.19 -10.26 -24.60
C ARG A 193 21.55 -10.87 -24.94
N GLU A 194 22.53 -10.64 -24.08
CA GLU A 194 23.87 -11.24 -24.13
C GLU A 194 23.84 -12.73 -23.80
N ARG A 195 22.65 -13.29 -23.57
CA ARG A 195 22.42 -14.72 -23.72
C ARG A 195 21.49 -14.92 -24.89
N GLU A 196 22.09 -15.22 -26.05
CA GLU A 196 21.45 -16.15 -26.97
C GLU A 196 20.96 -17.31 -26.11
N LEU A 197 19.64 -17.53 -26.07
CA LEU A 197 19.07 -18.70 -25.43
C LEU A 197 19.70 -19.91 -26.13
N SER A 198 20.69 -20.51 -25.50
CA SER A 198 21.27 -21.77 -25.90
C SER A 198 20.14 -22.80 -25.87
N ASN A 199 19.56 -23.07 -27.04
CA ASN A 199 18.61 -24.14 -27.31
C ASN A 199 17.23 -24.07 -26.60
N GLY A 200 16.86 -22.93 -26.00
CA GLY A 200 15.54 -22.75 -25.38
C GLY A 200 14.54 -22.06 -26.31
N GLU A 201 13.34 -22.64 -26.48
CA GLU A 201 12.26 -22.01 -27.23
C GLU A 201 11.92 -20.62 -26.65
N LEU A 202 11.75 -19.61 -27.52
CA LEU A 202 11.38 -18.26 -27.11
C LEU A 202 10.02 -18.31 -26.39
N PRO A 203 9.92 -17.91 -25.10
CA PRO A 203 8.68 -18.02 -24.32
C PRO A 203 7.52 -17.22 -24.91
N LEU A 204 7.82 -16.22 -25.75
CA LEU A 204 6.85 -15.35 -26.40
C LEU A 204 6.43 -15.83 -27.80
N ARG A 205 6.92 -16.97 -28.31
CA ARG A 205 6.61 -17.42 -29.68
C ARG A 205 5.14 -17.77 -29.91
N LEU A 206 4.44 -18.14 -28.83
CA LEU A 206 3.00 -18.43 -28.83
C LEU A 206 2.16 -17.22 -28.38
N GLN A 207 2.82 -16.21 -27.81
CA GLN A 207 2.14 -15.06 -27.23
C GLN A 207 1.85 -14.05 -28.36
N ALA A 208 0.60 -14.12 -28.84
CA ALA A 208 -0.03 -13.30 -29.90
C ALA A 208 0.07 -13.80 -31.36
N GLN A 209 -0.28 -15.08 -31.60
CA GLN A 209 -0.64 -15.73 -32.90
C GLN A 209 -0.10 -15.05 -34.19
N GLN A 210 -0.82 -15.05 -35.32
CA GLN A 210 -0.33 -14.50 -36.60
C GLN A 210 -0.12 -12.97 -36.58
N TRP A 211 -0.69 -12.25 -35.60
CA TRP A 211 -0.83 -10.79 -35.62
C TRP A 211 0.39 -10.05 -35.07
N SER A 212 1.33 -10.75 -34.41
CA SER A 212 2.54 -10.14 -33.85
C SER A 212 3.85 -10.60 -34.50
N HIS A 213 3.78 -11.48 -35.51
CA HIS A 213 4.93 -12.07 -36.17
C HIS A 213 4.91 -11.74 -37.67
N PHE A 214 5.81 -10.86 -38.10
CA PHE A 214 5.92 -10.44 -39.50
C PHE A 214 7.10 -11.11 -40.18
N ARG A 215 6.87 -11.61 -41.40
CA ARG A 215 7.92 -12.11 -42.29
C ARG A 215 8.76 -10.94 -42.81
N LYS A 216 10.07 -11.12 -42.84
CA LYS A 216 10.98 -10.27 -43.62
C LYS A 216 12.03 -11.13 -44.29
N HIS A 217 12.71 -10.59 -45.29
CA HIS A 217 13.92 -11.23 -45.81
C HIS A 217 15.07 -11.10 -44.82
N ILE A 218 15.96 -12.09 -44.81
CA ILE A 218 17.23 -12.02 -44.06
C ILE A 218 18.02 -10.82 -44.62
N ASP A 219 18.58 -10.02 -43.71
CA ASP A 219 19.30 -8.81 -44.09
C ASP A 219 20.55 -9.18 -44.94
N PRO A 220 20.80 -8.48 -46.08
CA PRO A 220 21.96 -8.75 -46.93
C PRO A 220 23.28 -8.64 -46.17
N THR A 221 24.26 -9.44 -46.59
CA THR A 221 25.65 -9.35 -46.11
C THR A 221 26.55 -8.86 -47.24
N SER A 222 27.72 -8.30 -46.92
CA SER A 222 28.70 -7.82 -47.91
C SER A 222 29.09 -8.88 -48.95
N LEU A 223 28.99 -10.17 -48.58
CA LEU A 223 29.31 -11.32 -49.42
C LEU A 223 28.10 -11.94 -50.13
N ASN A 224 26.87 -11.67 -49.67
CA ASN A 224 25.67 -12.30 -50.23
C ASN A 224 24.45 -11.38 -50.08
N GLN A 225 23.91 -10.94 -51.23
CA GLN A 225 22.70 -10.12 -51.30
C GLN A 225 21.43 -10.86 -50.89
N HIS A 226 21.40 -12.19 -51.01
CA HIS A 226 20.26 -13.04 -50.67
C HIS A 226 20.69 -14.22 -49.81
N PRO A 227 21.06 -13.96 -48.54
CA PRO A 227 21.50 -15.01 -47.63
C PRO A 227 20.37 -16.01 -47.38
N LYS A 228 20.74 -17.29 -47.39
CA LYS A 228 19.86 -18.43 -47.09
C LYS A 228 20.33 -19.11 -45.82
N ARG A 229 19.39 -19.45 -44.95
CA ARG A 229 19.66 -20.15 -43.68
C ARG A 229 18.70 -21.34 -43.53
N ARG A 230 19.09 -22.33 -42.74
CA ARG A 230 18.26 -23.52 -42.49
C ARG A 230 16.99 -23.16 -41.72
N CYS A 231 15.86 -23.67 -42.17
CA CYS A 231 14.59 -23.52 -41.48
C CYS A 231 14.60 -24.31 -40.16
N VAL A 232 14.21 -23.67 -39.05
CA VAL A 232 14.19 -24.29 -37.72
C VAL A 232 13.22 -25.47 -37.65
N VAL A 233 12.02 -25.30 -38.21
CA VAL A 233 10.97 -26.35 -38.25
C VAL A 233 11.43 -27.55 -39.08
N CYS A 234 11.95 -27.32 -40.30
CA CYS A 234 12.44 -28.41 -41.15
C CYS A 234 13.61 -29.16 -40.49
N THR A 235 14.51 -28.44 -39.83
CA THR A 235 15.66 -29.04 -39.13
C THR A 235 15.19 -29.97 -38.02
N LYS A 236 14.14 -29.60 -37.28
CA LYS A 236 13.52 -30.45 -36.24
C LYS A 236 12.91 -31.73 -36.81
N HIS A 237 12.35 -31.66 -38.02
CA HIS A 237 11.85 -32.83 -38.79
C HIS A 237 12.93 -33.58 -39.57
N LYS A 238 14.23 -33.35 -39.29
CA LYS A 238 15.37 -33.96 -39.98
C LYS A 238 15.41 -33.68 -41.50
N GLN A 239 14.76 -32.61 -41.96
CA GLN A 239 14.78 -32.17 -43.35
C GLN A 239 15.75 -30.99 -43.53
N ARG A 240 16.72 -31.15 -44.44
CA ARG A 240 17.65 -30.06 -44.79
C ARG A 240 17.04 -29.18 -45.88
N ARG A 241 16.39 -28.08 -45.48
CA ARG A 241 15.82 -27.07 -46.39
C ARG A 241 16.19 -25.65 -45.91
N GLU A 242 16.51 -24.79 -46.86
CA GLU A 242 16.95 -23.41 -46.59
C GLU A 242 15.93 -22.38 -47.09
N THR A 243 15.89 -21.21 -46.44
CA THR A 243 15.04 -20.07 -46.85
C THR A 243 15.76 -18.76 -46.69
N THR A 244 15.25 -17.76 -47.42
CA THR A 244 15.61 -16.34 -47.29
C THR A 244 14.70 -15.59 -46.31
N TRP A 245 13.77 -16.27 -45.64
CA TRP A 245 12.70 -15.66 -44.86
C TRP A 245 12.95 -15.81 -43.35
N GLU A 246 12.85 -14.71 -42.62
CA GLU A 246 12.95 -14.66 -41.17
C GLU A 246 11.76 -13.96 -40.50
N CYS A 247 11.50 -14.31 -39.25
CA CYS A 247 10.55 -13.57 -38.40
C CYS A 247 11.24 -12.33 -37.81
N LYS A 248 10.69 -11.13 -38.07
CA LYS A 248 11.25 -9.85 -37.58
C LYS A 248 11.39 -9.80 -36.06
N LYS A 249 10.45 -10.39 -35.33
CA LYS A 249 10.37 -10.40 -33.85
C LYS A 249 11.22 -11.52 -33.23
N CYS A 250 11.17 -12.73 -33.79
CA CYS A 250 11.84 -13.91 -33.23
C CYS A 250 13.28 -14.09 -33.74
N LYS A 251 13.67 -13.44 -34.85
CA LYS A 251 15.00 -13.56 -35.49
C LYS A 251 15.39 -15.00 -35.85
N ILE A 252 14.38 -15.80 -36.18
CA ILE A 252 14.49 -17.19 -36.62
C ILE A 252 14.08 -17.31 -38.08
N VAL A 253 14.60 -18.33 -38.75
CA VAL A 253 14.44 -18.56 -40.19
C VAL A 253 13.42 -19.68 -40.41
N LEU A 254 12.39 -19.40 -41.21
CA LEU A 254 11.21 -20.25 -41.39
C LEU A 254 10.72 -20.22 -42.85
N HIS A 255 10.19 -21.33 -43.37
CA HIS A 255 9.44 -21.34 -44.65
C HIS A 255 8.07 -20.71 -44.49
N VAL A 256 7.70 -19.87 -45.45
CA VAL A 256 6.37 -19.26 -45.55
C VAL A 256 5.55 -20.04 -46.58
N PRO A 257 4.26 -20.36 -46.32
CA PRO A 257 3.50 -20.05 -45.10
C PRO A 257 3.60 -21.11 -44.00
N THR A 258 3.82 -22.38 -44.35
CA THR A 258 3.54 -23.53 -43.47
C THR A 258 4.41 -23.63 -42.23
N CYS A 259 5.74 -23.48 -42.35
CA CYS A 259 6.64 -23.53 -41.20
C CYS A 259 6.51 -22.27 -40.33
N PHE A 260 6.22 -21.13 -40.95
CA PHE A 260 5.98 -19.87 -40.26
C PHE A 260 4.75 -19.98 -39.37
N GLU A 261 3.66 -20.54 -39.88
CA GLU A 261 2.45 -20.77 -39.08
C GLU A 261 2.69 -21.77 -37.95
N ARG A 262 3.18 -22.98 -38.27
CA ARG A 262 3.39 -24.05 -37.28
C ARG A 262 4.27 -23.61 -36.10
N TYR A 263 5.34 -22.86 -36.36
CA TYR A 263 6.24 -22.39 -35.31
C TYR A 263 5.57 -21.43 -34.31
N HIS A 264 4.64 -20.59 -34.78
CA HIS A 264 3.98 -19.56 -33.97
C HIS A 264 2.61 -20.00 -33.41
N THR A 265 2.04 -21.10 -33.88
CA THR A 265 0.71 -21.58 -33.43
C THR A 265 0.75 -22.88 -32.62
N VAL A 266 1.75 -23.74 -32.82
CA VAL A 266 1.78 -25.10 -32.21
C VAL A 266 2.88 -25.20 -31.16
N LYS A 267 2.57 -25.81 -30.00
CA LYS A 267 3.56 -26.10 -28.96
C LYS A 267 4.64 -27.06 -29.47
N ASP A 268 4.26 -28.13 -30.15
CA ASP A 268 5.18 -29.09 -30.75
C ASP A 268 5.15 -29.03 -32.29
N TYR A 269 5.98 -28.15 -32.87
CA TYR A 269 6.12 -27.95 -34.32
C TYR A 269 7.11 -28.90 -34.97
#